data_AF-A0A836V6T7-F1
#
_entry.id   AF-A0A836V6T7-F1
#
_cell.length_a   1.000
_cell.length_b   1.000
_cell.length_c   1.000
_cell.angle_alpha   90.00
_cell.angle_beta   90.00
_cell.angle_gamma   90.00
#
_symmetry.space_group_name_H-M   'P 1'
#
loop_
_entity.id
_entity.type
_entity.pdbx_description
1 polymer ?
#
loop_
_entity_poly.entity_id
_entity_poly.type
_entity_poly.pdbx_seq_one_letter_code
_entity_poly.pdbx_strand_id
1 'polypeptide(L)'
;MKYEGKHPLAAIFQANGLKPSVVYENGLRRLLDPVYFAGNSYVLPAWSEIESLEKAFYKLMDEIHPQLETTGSENNYSSENADDKQRSFVTINWDQTLYAVAQKKYGSDIPLEAIYELNQMTPVVADGPNGKALKEPVYPGGKTYWLPARDEVCALTEKYKERVKQLL
;
A
#
# COMPACT_ATOMS: atom_id res chain seq x y z
N MET A 1 -3.32 -17.73 -14.54
CA MET A 1 -2.58 -16.45 -14.67
C MET A 1 -1.10 -16.70 -14.39
N LYS A 2 -0.17 -16.07 -15.13
CA LYS A 2 1.29 -16.29 -15.00
C LYS A 2 1.86 -16.02 -13.61
N TYR A 3 1.19 -15.19 -12.82
CA TYR A 3 1.69 -14.69 -11.52
C TYR A 3 0.75 -15.00 -10.34
N GLU A 4 -0.18 -15.95 -10.47
CA GLU A 4 -1.07 -16.37 -9.37
C GLU A 4 -1.79 -15.23 -8.62
N GLY A 5 -2.12 -14.13 -9.32
CA GLY A 5 -2.79 -12.96 -8.72
C GLY A 5 -1.84 -11.90 -8.13
N LYS A 6 -0.52 -12.12 -8.16
CA LYS A 6 0.46 -11.05 -7.89
C LYS A 6 0.58 -10.11 -9.10
N HIS A 7 0.75 -8.83 -8.82
CA HIS A 7 1.06 -7.79 -9.81
C HIS A 7 2.51 -7.32 -9.61
N PRO A 8 3.53 -8.05 -10.11
CA PRO A 8 4.94 -7.76 -9.87
C PRO A 8 5.45 -6.60 -10.75
N LEU A 9 4.82 -5.43 -10.62
CA LEU A 9 5.10 -4.25 -11.45
C LEU A 9 6.56 -3.79 -11.30
N ALA A 10 7.10 -3.77 -10.09
CA ALA A 10 8.50 -3.43 -9.85
C ALA A 10 9.48 -4.38 -10.58
N ALA A 11 9.22 -5.69 -10.57
CA ALA A 11 10.01 -6.65 -11.34
C ALA A 11 9.93 -6.38 -12.85
N ILE A 12 8.73 -6.08 -13.35
CA ILE A 12 8.50 -5.76 -14.77
C ILE A 12 9.24 -4.46 -15.13
N PHE A 13 9.18 -3.44 -14.29
CA PHE A 13 9.84 -2.16 -14.56
C PHE A 13 11.36 -2.37 -14.64
N GLN A 14 11.92 -3.09 -13.66
CA GLN A 14 13.34 -3.42 -13.63
C GLN A 14 13.78 -4.29 -14.81
N ALA A 15 13.01 -5.32 -15.16
CA ALA A 15 13.31 -6.20 -16.29
C ALA A 15 13.34 -5.47 -17.63
N ASN A 16 12.61 -4.36 -17.73
CA ASN A 16 12.51 -3.54 -18.94
C ASN A 16 13.32 -2.24 -18.87
N GLY A 17 14.12 -2.04 -17.81
CA GLY A 17 14.87 -0.81 -17.60
C GLY A 17 14.00 0.45 -17.49
N LEU A 18 12.71 0.28 -17.14
CA LEU A 18 11.75 1.36 -16.99
C LEU A 18 11.97 2.04 -15.65
N LYS A 19 12.24 3.34 -15.69
CA LYS A 19 12.49 4.15 -14.50
C LYS A 19 11.27 5.03 -14.24
N PRO A 20 10.49 4.78 -13.18
CA PRO A 20 9.44 5.69 -12.76
C PRO A 20 10.05 7.05 -12.46
N SER A 21 9.30 8.12 -12.75
CA SER A 21 9.69 9.46 -12.32
C SER A 21 9.19 9.68 -10.90
N VAL A 22 9.99 10.32 -10.06
CA VAL A 22 9.49 10.84 -8.77
C VAL A 22 9.00 12.26 -8.97
N VAL A 23 7.75 12.51 -8.56
CA VAL A 23 7.16 13.83 -8.55
C VAL A 23 6.85 14.24 -7.13
N TYR A 24 7.10 15.51 -6.84
CA TYR A 24 6.71 16.15 -5.59
C TYR A 24 5.46 16.98 -5.85
N GLU A 25 4.31 16.50 -5.41
CA GLU A 25 3.04 17.23 -5.46
C GLU A 25 2.57 17.50 -4.03
N ASN A 26 2.33 18.77 -3.69
CA ASN A 26 1.88 19.18 -2.35
C ASN A 26 2.78 18.68 -1.20
N GLY A 27 4.10 18.61 -1.42
CA GLY A 27 5.06 18.08 -0.45
C GLY A 27 5.11 16.55 -0.35
N LEU A 28 4.32 15.83 -1.16
CA LEU A 28 4.27 14.37 -1.21
C LEU A 28 5.21 13.82 -2.28
N ARG A 29 6.02 12.82 -1.93
CA ARG A 29 6.79 12.03 -2.89
C ARG A 29 5.88 10.99 -3.54
N ARG A 30 5.61 11.12 -4.84
CA ARG A 30 4.83 10.15 -5.62
C ARG A 30 5.70 9.51 -6.70
N LEU A 31 5.63 8.20 -6.82
CA LEU A 31 6.14 7.49 -7.99
C LEU A 31 5.11 7.61 -9.10
N LEU A 32 5.48 8.27 -10.20
CA LEU A 32 4.75 8.21 -11.45
C LEU A 32 5.23 6.98 -12.21
N ASP A 33 4.27 6.11 -12.53
CA ASP A 33 4.53 4.95 -13.38
C ASP A 33 5.25 5.39 -14.67
N PRO A 34 6.28 4.64 -15.09
CA PRO A 34 6.96 4.92 -16.34
C PRO A 34 5.99 4.82 -17.52
N VAL A 35 6.17 5.69 -18.52
CA VAL A 35 5.29 5.72 -19.69
C VAL A 35 5.47 4.44 -20.51
N TYR A 36 4.36 3.74 -20.74
CA TYR A 36 4.28 2.60 -21.64
C TYR A 36 3.93 3.06 -23.04
N PHE A 37 4.67 2.59 -24.04
CA PHE A 37 4.34 2.82 -25.45
C PHE A 37 3.62 1.61 -25.99
N ALA A 38 2.37 1.81 -26.44
CA ALA A 38 1.62 0.79 -27.15
C ALA A 38 2.40 0.36 -28.41
N GLY A 39 2.60 -0.95 -28.57
CA GLY A 39 3.35 -1.53 -29.70
C GLY A 39 4.78 -1.98 -29.37
N ASN A 40 5.31 -1.67 -28.19
CA ASN A 40 6.59 -2.21 -27.73
C ASN A 40 6.44 -3.58 -27.08
N SER A 41 7.42 -4.45 -27.29
CA SER A 41 7.54 -5.74 -26.61
C SER A 41 8.21 -5.54 -25.25
N TYR A 42 7.52 -5.95 -24.19
CA TYR A 42 8.02 -5.90 -22.82
C TYR A 42 8.35 -7.31 -22.30
N VAL A 43 9.47 -7.42 -21.61
CA VAL A 43 9.89 -8.65 -20.93
C VAL A 43 9.04 -8.83 -19.69
N LEU A 44 8.37 -9.98 -19.63
CA LEU A 44 7.64 -10.42 -18.44
C LEU A 44 8.53 -11.44 -17.69
N PRO A 45 9.13 -11.08 -16.55
CA PRO A 45 10.10 -11.93 -15.87
C PRO A 45 9.50 -13.26 -15.41
N ALA A 46 10.35 -14.27 -15.26
CA ALA A 46 9.96 -15.55 -14.69
C ALA A 46 9.67 -15.42 -13.19
N TRP A 47 8.86 -16.32 -12.64
CA TRP A 47 8.47 -16.28 -11.22
C TRP A 47 9.69 -16.28 -10.27
N SER A 48 10.71 -17.07 -10.59
CA SER A 48 11.96 -17.17 -9.84
C SER A 48 12.80 -15.89 -9.86
N GLU A 49 12.53 -14.97 -10.79
CA GLU A 49 13.29 -13.72 -10.94
C GLU A 49 12.58 -12.53 -10.27
N ILE A 50 11.32 -12.69 -9.87
CA ILE A 50 10.51 -11.58 -9.34
C ILE A 50 11.19 -10.95 -8.12
N GLU A 51 11.55 -11.76 -7.12
CA GLU A 51 12.09 -11.24 -5.87
C GLU A 51 13.42 -10.49 -6.07
N SER A 52 14.31 -11.01 -6.91
CA SER A 52 15.61 -10.38 -7.17
C SER A 52 15.46 -9.09 -7.97
N LEU A 53 14.56 -9.06 -8.96
CA LEU A 53 14.27 -7.88 -9.77
C LEU A 53 13.56 -6.79 -8.96
N GLU A 54 12.63 -7.15 -8.07
CA GLU A 54 12.00 -6.20 -7.16
C GLU A 54 13.03 -5.58 -6.21
N LYS A 55 13.91 -6.38 -5.60
CA LYS A 55 15.00 -5.84 -4.77
C LYS A 55 15.91 -4.89 -5.55
N ALA A 56 16.30 -5.26 -6.76
CA ALA A 56 17.14 -4.42 -7.62
C ALA A 56 16.44 -3.11 -8.00
N PHE A 57 15.15 -3.17 -8.32
CA PHE A 57 14.32 -2.01 -8.58
C PHE A 57 14.32 -1.03 -7.41
N TYR A 58 14.00 -1.53 -6.21
CA TYR A 58 13.88 -0.66 -5.04
C TYR A 58 15.21 -0.07 -4.62
N LYS A 59 16.30 -0.84 -4.68
CA LYS A 59 17.66 -0.32 -4.47
C LYS A 59 17.97 0.84 -5.42
N LEU A 60 17.63 0.69 -6.71
CA LEU A 60 17.82 1.74 -7.71
C LEU A 60 16.98 2.99 -7.38
N MET A 61 15.73 2.82 -6.91
CA MET A 61 14.88 3.95 -6.53
C MET A 61 15.39 4.69 -5.29
N ASP A 62 16.01 4.00 -4.35
CA ASP A 62 16.68 4.63 -3.20
C ASP A 62 17.96 5.37 -3.64
N GLU A 63 18.70 4.86 -4.62
CA GLU A 63 19.91 5.50 -5.15
C GLU A 63 19.60 6.76 -5.99
N ILE A 64 18.62 6.70 -6.88
CA ILE A 64 18.27 7.80 -7.78
C ILE A 64 17.45 8.88 -7.06
N HIS A 65 16.71 8.47 -6.03
CA HIS A 65 15.90 9.36 -5.21
C HIS A 65 16.25 9.12 -3.74
N PRO A 66 17.48 9.50 -3.34
CA PRO A 66 17.91 9.38 -1.95
C PRO A 66 16.87 10.07 -1.10
N GLN A 67 16.49 9.40 -0.01
CA GLN A 67 15.63 10.03 0.97
C GLN A 67 16.28 11.37 1.32
N LEU A 68 15.56 12.47 1.12
CA LEU A 68 15.94 13.71 1.76
C LEU A 68 15.95 13.35 3.24
N GLU A 69 17.14 13.20 3.83
CA GLU A 69 17.29 13.30 5.26
C GLU A 69 16.65 14.64 5.60
N THR A 70 15.47 14.60 6.18
CA THR A 70 14.74 15.77 6.67
C THR A 70 15.54 16.32 7.84
N THR A 71 16.67 16.93 7.52
CA THR A 71 17.43 17.82 8.37
C THR A 71 16.60 19.10 8.45
N GLY A 72 15.69 19.14 9.43
CA GLY A 72 15.16 20.40 9.95
C GLY A 72 13.85 20.95 9.37
N SER A 73 13.01 20.17 8.69
CA SER A 73 11.61 20.58 8.46
C SER A 73 10.62 19.42 8.52
N GLU A 74 9.94 19.30 9.65
CA GLU A 74 8.50 19.03 9.80
C GLU A 74 7.78 18.05 8.85
N ASN A 75 8.42 16.99 8.36
CA ASN A 75 7.72 15.76 7.98
C ASN A 75 7.64 14.77 9.15
N ASN A 76 7.84 15.26 10.38
CA ASN A 76 7.30 14.66 11.58
C ASN A 76 5.77 14.72 11.49
N TYR A 77 5.16 13.67 10.96
CA TYR A 77 3.91 13.24 11.56
C TYR A 77 4.27 12.85 12.99
N SER A 78 4.16 13.79 13.91
CA SER A 78 4.22 13.53 15.34
C SER A 78 3.08 12.56 15.64
N SER A 79 3.39 11.27 15.72
CA SER A 79 2.49 10.26 16.30
C SER A 79 2.20 10.56 17.77
N GLU A 80 2.86 11.54 18.37
CA GLU A 80 2.60 12.00 19.74
C GLU A 80 1.38 12.94 19.83
N ASN A 81 0.79 13.38 18.71
CA ASN A 81 -0.40 14.26 18.68
C ASN A 81 -1.47 13.85 17.65
N ALA A 82 -1.54 12.58 17.23
CA ALA A 82 -2.63 12.13 16.38
C ALA A 82 -3.93 12.08 17.21
N ASP A 83 -4.66 13.20 17.26
CA ASP A 83 -5.98 13.27 17.88
C ASP A 83 -6.92 12.29 17.16
N ASP A 84 -7.42 11.31 17.91
CA ASP A 84 -8.36 10.30 17.43
C ASP A 84 -9.67 10.93 16.89
N LYS A 85 -9.93 12.21 17.18
CA LYS A 85 -11.08 12.96 16.65
C LYS A 85 -10.98 13.34 15.18
N GLN A 86 -9.82 13.16 14.54
CA GLN A 86 -9.63 13.56 13.14
C GLN A 86 -9.07 12.41 12.29
N ARG A 87 -9.40 12.45 10.99
CA ARG A 87 -8.72 11.60 10.02
C ARG A 87 -7.25 11.96 9.98
N SER A 88 -6.41 10.95 9.85
CA SER A 88 -4.99 11.14 9.57
C SER A 88 -4.60 10.26 8.40
N PHE A 89 -3.39 10.44 7.88
CA PHE A 89 -2.85 9.57 6.85
C PHE A 89 -1.45 9.13 7.24
N VAL A 90 -1.06 7.96 6.75
CA VAL A 90 0.24 7.39 7.03
C VAL A 90 0.77 6.65 5.83
N THR A 91 2.04 6.88 5.52
CA THR A 91 2.77 6.07 4.56
C THR A 91 3.38 4.90 5.30
N ILE A 92 2.96 3.68 4.94
CA ILE A 92 3.52 2.47 5.56
C ILE A 92 4.90 2.23 4.95
N ASN A 93 5.94 2.18 5.78
CA ASN A 93 7.26 1.79 5.32
C ASN A 93 7.29 0.30 4.96
N TRP A 94 8.22 -0.12 4.10
CA TRP A 94 8.29 -1.50 3.61
C TRP A 94 8.55 -2.56 4.69
N ASP A 95 9.09 -2.15 5.85
CA ASP A 95 9.33 -2.96 7.04
C ASP A 95 8.19 -2.86 8.08
N GLN A 96 7.13 -2.11 7.79
CA GLN A 96 6.00 -1.87 8.68
C GLN A 96 4.74 -2.59 8.20
N THR A 97 3.90 -2.97 9.15
CA THR A 97 2.54 -3.47 8.86
C THR A 97 1.52 -2.36 9.08
N LEU A 98 0.41 -2.39 8.35
CA LEU A 98 -0.70 -1.47 8.57
C LEU A 98 -1.20 -1.55 10.02
N TYR A 99 -1.21 -2.76 10.59
CA TYR A 99 -1.52 -3.00 11.99
C TYR A 99 -0.60 -2.24 12.94
N ALA A 100 0.73 -2.39 12.80
CA ALA A 100 1.71 -1.74 13.67
C ALA A 100 1.64 -0.21 13.58
N VAL A 101 1.28 0.31 12.41
CA VAL A 101 1.08 1.74 12.20
C VAL A 101 -0.23 2.23 12.82
N ALA A 102 -1.33 1.50 12.61
CA ALA A 102 -2.63 1.84 13.19
C ALA A 102 -2.63 1.74 14.72
N GLN A 103 -1.87 0.79 15.29
CA GLN A 103 -1.65 0.66 16.73
C GLN A 103 -1.08 1.93 17.37
N LYS A 104 -0.26 2.69 16.65
CA LYS A 104 0.29 3.96 17.15
C LYS A 104 -0.78 5.03 17.33
N LYS A 105 -1.86 4.98 16.55
CA LYS A 105 -2.99 5.92 16.65
C LYS A 105 -4.02 5.43 17.66
N TYR A 106 -4.54 4.21 17.48
CA TYR A 106 -5.71 3.72 18.22
C TYR A 106 -5.36 2.90 19.48
N GLY A 107 -4.08 2.71 19.79
CA GLY A 107 -3.65 1.85 20.88
C GLY A 107 -4.05 0.38 20.65
N SER A 108 -4.68 -0.25 21.64
CA SER A 108 -5.06 -1.67 21.57
C SER A 108 -6.29 -1.96 20.72
N ASP A 109 -7.11 -0.95 20.39
CA ASP A 109 -8.38 -1.15 19.68
C ASP A 109 -8.30 -0.67 18.23
N ILE A 110 -7.65 -1.50 17.40
CA ILE A 110 -7.26 -1.16 16.03
C ILE A 110 -8.38 -1.50 15.04
N PRO A 111 -9.01 -0.49 14.39
CA PRO A 111 -10.17 -0.70 13.54
C PRO A 111 -9.77 -1.01 12.08
N LEU A 112 -9.15 -2.17 11.85
CA LEU A 112 -8.66 -2.57 10.50
C LEU A 112 -9.76 -2.54 9.43
N GLU A 113 -10.97 -3.03 9.75
CA GLU A 113 -12.11 -3.03 8.82
C GLU A 113 -12.50 -1.61 8.37
N ALA A 114 -12.52 -0.66 9.29
CA ALA A 114 -12.77 0.75 8.97
C ALA A 114 -11.65 1.36 8.12
N ILE A 115 -10.39 0.99 8.39
CA ILE A 115 -9.23 1.42 7.59
C ILE A 115 -9.34 0.85 6.17
N TYR A 116 -9.69 -0.43 6.02
CA TYR A 116 -9.88 -1.06 4.71
C TYR A 116 -11.00 -0.38 3.93
N GLU A 117 -12.15 -0.11 4.56
CA GLU A 117 -13.26 0.60 3.92
C GLU A 117 -12.86 1.99 3.46
N LEU A 118 -12.23 2.78 4.34
CA LEU A 118 -11.83 4.15 4.05
C LEU A 118 -10.86 4.23 2.86
N ASN A 119 -9.98 3.23 2.74
CA ASN A 119 -8.99 3.14 1.66
C ASN A 119 -9.48 2.33 0.45
N GLN A 120 -10.78 2.00 0.38
CA GLN A 120 -11.40 1.24 -0.70
C GLN A 120 -10.69 -0.11 -0.96
N MET A 121 -10.19 -0.73 0.10
CA MET A 121 -9.49 -2.00 0.04
C MET A 121 -10.51 -3.13 0.06
N THR A 122 -10.51 -3.94 -1.00
CA THR A 122 -11.45 -5.04 -1.14
C THR A 122 -10.79 -6.34 -0.68
N PRO A 123 -11.43 -7.13 0.20
CA PRO A 123 -10.90 -8.42 0.61
C PRO A 123 -10.89 -9.40 -0.56
N VAL A 124 -9.97 -10.36 -0.52
CA VAL A 124 -9.85 -11.38 -1.55
C VAL A 124 -10.70 -12.58 -1.15
N VAL A 125 -11.65 -12.95 -2.00
CA VAL A 125 -12.41 -14.20 -1.87
C VAL A 125 -11.60 -15.32 -2.51
N ALA A 126 -11.26 -16.34 -1.72
CA ALA A 126 -10.59 -17.54 -2.19
C ALA A 126 -11.45 -18.76 -1.90
N ASP A 127 -11.51 -19.72 -2.83
CA ASP A 127 -12.15 -21.01 -2.57
C ASP A 127 -11.29 -21.81 -1.58
N GLY A 128 -11.89 -22.16 -0.44
CA GLY A 128 -11.29 -22.98 0.59
C GLY A 128 -11.95 -24.37 0.68
N PRO A 129 -11.35 -25.31 1.42
CA PRO A 129 -11.87 -26.67 1.56
C PRO A 129 -13.29 -26.74 2.16
N ASN A 130 -13.73 -25.68 2.85
CA ASN A 130 -15.02 -25.58 3.53
C ASN A 130 -15.91 -24.45 2.98
N GLY A 131 -15.67 -23.98 1.75
CA GLY A 131 -16.41 -22.87 1.11
C GLY A 131 -15.56 -21.63 0.84
N LYS A 132 -16.19 -20.52 0.47
CA LYS A 132 -15.51 -19.23 0.24
C LYS A 132 -14.85 -18.72 1.52
N ALA A 133 -13.54 -18.52 1.47
CA ALA A 133 -12.75 -17.92 2.55
C ALA A 133 -12.34 -16.50 2.16
N LEU A 134 -12.49 -15.56 3.09
CA LEU A 134 -12.01 -14.19 2.92
C LEU A 134 -10.58 -14.07 3.43
N LYS A 135 -9.72 -13.49 2.61
CA LYS A 135 -8.39 -13.05 3.02
C LYS A 135 -8.37 -11.54 3.12
N GLU A 136 -7.59 -11.03 4.07
CA GLU A 136 -7.40 -9.59 4.24
C GLU A 136 -6.90 -8.94 2.94
N PRO A 137 -7.28 -7.67 2.68
CA PRO A 137 -6.77 -6.94 1.53
C PRO A 137 -5.24 -6.80 1.58
N VAL A 138 -4.60 -6.87 0.41
CA VAL A 138 -3.16 -6.62 0.30
C VAL A 138 -2.88 -5.11 0.41
N TYR A 139 -2.03 -4.72 1.35
CA TYR A 139 -1.54 -3.35 1.50
C TYR A 139 -0.04 -3.26 1.11
N PRO A 140 0.33 -2.71 -0.05
CA PRO A 140 1.73 -2.47 -0.40
C PRO A 140 2.37 -1.42 0.52
N GLY A 141 3.63 -1.66 0.90
CA GLY A 141 4.51 -0.65 1.47
C GLY A 141 4.78 0.50 0.50
N GLY A 142 5.18 1.66 1.02
CA GLY A 142 5.39 2.89 0.25
C GLY A 142 4.09 3.59 -0.19
N LYS A 143 2.92 3.01 0.07
CA LYS A 143 1.62 3.62 -0.18
C LYS A 143 1.13 4.36 1.07
N THR A 144 0.44 5.47 0.84
CA THR A 144 -0.24 6.24 1.89
C THR A 144 -1.66 5.70 2.10
N TYR A 145 -2.02 5.48 3.36
CA TYR A 145 -3.33 5.01 3.82
C TYR A 145 -3.94 6.02 4.77
N TRP A 146 -5.25 6.23 4.62
CA TRP A 146 -6.04 7.02 5.54
C TRP A 146 -6.41 6.21 6.77
N LEU A 147 -6.26 6.82 7.94
CA LEU A 147 -6.72 6.31 9.21
C LEU A 147 -7.97 7.13 9.62
N PRO A 148 -9.13 6.48 9.83
CA PRO A 148 -10.39 7.18 10.14
C PRO A 148 -10.32 8.02 11.42
N ALA A 149 -11.21 9.00 11.54
CA ALA A 149 -11.53 9.56 12.85
C ALA A 149 -12.32 8.52 13.67
N ARG A 150 -12.25 8.60 15.00
CA ARG A 150 -12.83 7.60 15.91
C ARG A 150 -14.35 7.51 15.82
N ASP A 151 -15.01 8.64 15.58
CA ASP A 151 -16.45 8.74 15.34
C ASP A 151 -16.89 8.10 14.01
N GLU A 152 -15.99 7.96 13.04
CA GLU A 152 -16.26 7.32 11.76
C GLU A 152 -16.09 5.80 11.78
N VAL A 153 -15.35 5.26 12.77
CA VAL A 153 -14.96 3.85 12.84
C VAL A 153 -16.18 2.93 12.75
N CYS A 154 -17.21 3.15 13.57
CA CYS A 154 -18.38 2.27 13.57
C CYS A 154 -19.09 2.25 12.22
N ALA A 155 -19.29 3.41 11.60
CA ALA A 155 -19.99 3.52 10.31
C ALA A 155 -19.20 2.87 9.16
N LEU A 156 -17.88 3.04 9.16
CA LEU A 156 -17.00 2.44 8.15
C LEU A 156 -16.88 0.92 8.32
N THR A 157 -16.77 0.44 9.56
CA THR A 157 -16.77 -0.99 9.89
C THR A 157 -18.05 -1.67 9.41
N GLU A 158 -19.22 -1.08 9.67
CA GLU A 158 -20.49 -1.67 9.20
C GLU A 158 -20.58 -1.68 7.67
N LYS A 159 -20.13 -0.62 6.99
CA LYS A 159 -20.03 -0.61 5.51
C LYS A 159 -19.12 -1.72 4.98
N TYR A 160 -17.98 -1.94 5.62
CA TYR A 160 -17.06 -3.01 5.26
C TYR A 160 -17.73 -4.38 5.36
N LYS A 161 -18.43 -4.65 6.47
CA LYS A 161 -19.17 -5.91 6.69
C LYS A 161 -20.26 -6.12 5.65
N GLU A 162 -21.02 -5.08 5.30
CA GLU A 162 -22.02 -5.16 4.23
C GLU A 162 -21.40 -5.47 2.88
N ARG A 163 -20.26 -4.85 2.54
CA ARG A 163 -19.52 -5.20 1.31
C ARG A 163 -19.04 -6.64 1.33
N VAL A 164 -18.51 -7.10 2.46
CA VAL A 164 -18.08 -8.49 2.64
C VAL A 164 -19.24 -9.48 2.41
N LYS A 165 -20.43 -9.20 2.95
CA LYS A 165 -21.63 -10.03 2.72
C LYS A 165 -22.02 -10.10 1.24
N GLN A 166 -21.79 -9.05 0.46
CA GLN A 166 -22.06 -9.05 -0.98
C GLN A 166 -21.06 -9.88 -1.80
N LEU A 167 -19.88 -10.18 -1.24
CA LEU A 167 -18.83 -10.94 -1.92
C LEU A 167 -18.92 -12.46 -1.65
N LEU A 168 -19.53 -12.84 -0.52
CA LEU A 168 -19.79 -14.23 -0.12
C LEU A 168 -21.08 -14.76 -0.77
#